data_AF-A0A1E7XH55-F1
#
_entry.id   AF-A0A1E7XH55-F1
#
_cell.length_a   1.000
_cell.length_b   1.000
_cell.length_c   1.000
_cell.angle_alpha   90.00
_cell.angle_beta   90.00
_cell.angle_gamma   90.00
#
_symmetry.space_group_name_H-M   'P 1'
#
loop_
_entity.id
_entity.type
_entity.pdbx_description
1 polymer ?
#
loop_
_entity_poly.entity_id
_entity_poly.type
_entity_poly.pdbx_seq_one_letter_code
_entity_poly.pdbx_strand_id
1 'polypeptide(L)'
;MKITQRITENIINQIDDRTMARLPSLLGLVTLLSLGLYFVDSLQQVASIVLDISLFGWADLMAVLLTRRGMNVYLSITVSTVLMVTAGTLLYFCLGVITGS
;
A
#
# COMPACT_ATOMS: atom_id res chain seq x y z
N MET A 1 13.67 -2.38 -24.29
CA MET A 1 12.58 -2.32 -23.28
C MET A 1 11.42 -3.17 -23.76
N LYS A 2 10.97 -4.13 -22.94
CA LYS A 2 9.86 -5.04 -23.30
C LYS A 2 8.56 -4.24 -23.41
N ILE A 3 7.74 -4.54 -24.41
CA ILE A 3 6.49 -3.83 -24.75
C ILE A 3 5.61 -3.58 -23.51
N THR A 4 5.56 -4.56 -22.60
CA THR A 4 4.83 -4.50 -21.33
C THR A 4 5.25 -3.32 -20.45
N GLN A 5 6.56 -3.05 -20.34
CA GLN A 5 7.08 -1.93 -19.56
C GLN A 5 6.62 -0.58 -20.12
N ARG A 6 6.63 -0.43 -21.45
CA ARG A 6 6.21 0.80 -22.12
C ARG A 6 4.69 1.04 -21.96
N ILE A 7 3.89 -0.02 -21.96
CA ILE A 7 2.44 0.08 -21.68
C ILE A 7 2.20 0.53 -20.24
N THR A 8 2.89 -0.07 -19.27
CA THR A 8 2.73 0.29 -17.85
C THR A 8 3.21 1.72 -17.56
N GLU A 9 4.31 2.16 -18.17
CA GLU A 9 4.79 3.55 -18.09
C GLU A 9 3.74 4.54 -18.65
N ASN A 10 3.11 4.22 -19.79
CA ASN A 10 2.05 5.06 -20.36
C ASN A 10 0.82 5.15 -19.43
N ILE A 11 0.40 4.04 -18.83
CA ILE A 11 -0.74 4.04 -17.89
C ILE A 11 -0.41 4.90 -16.67
N ILE A 12 0.78 4.73 -16.08
CA ILE A 12 1.24 5.50 -14.90
C ILE A 12 1.30 7.01 -15.19
N ASN A 13 1.72 7.37 -16.39
CA ASN A 13 1.79 8.77 -16.83
C ASN A 13 0.42 9.39 -17.14
N GLN A 14 -0.62 8.57 -17.36
CA GLN A 14 -2.00 9.06 -17.54
C GLN A 14 -2.77 9.25 -16.22
N ILE A 15 -2.24 8.79 -15.09
CA ILE A 15 -2.87 9.03 -13.78
C ILE A 15 -2.77 10.53 -13.46
N ASP A 16 -3.90 11.22 -13.33
CA ASP A 16 -3.92 12.65 -13.03
C ASP A 16 -3.23 12.96 -11.69
N ASP A 17 -2.37 13.99 -11.68
CA ASP A 17 -1.61 14.43 -10.50
C ASP A 17 -2.52 14.82 -9.33
N ARG A 18 -3.71 15.32 -9.65
CA ARG A 18 -4.72 15.67 -8.64
C ARG A 18 -5.27 14.45 -7.89
N THR A 19 -5.34 13.30 -8.56
CA THR A 19 -5.78 12.03 -7.99
C THR A 19 -4.66 11.43 -7.12
N MET A 20 -3.41 11.50 -7.60
CA MET A 20 -2.21 11.07 -6.87
C MET A 20 -1.97 11.87 -5.59
N ALA A 21 -2.42 13.13 -5.52
CA ALA A 21 -2.32 13.93 -4.31
C ALA A 21 -3.35 13.55 -3.22
N ARG A 22 -4.52 13.00 -3.59
CA ARG A 22 -5.61 12.66 -2.65
C ARG A 22 -5.62 11.19 -2.24
N LEU A 23 -5.10 10.30 -3.07
CA LEU A 23 -4.96 8.87 -2.75
C LEU A 23 -4.21 8.58 -1.43
N PRO A 24 -3.07 9.24 -1.13
CA PRO A 24 -2.34 9.01 0.12
C PRO A 24 -3.16 9.37 1.36
N SER A 25 -3.96 10.44 1.30
CA SER A 25 -4.78 10.85 2.44
C SER A 25 -5.97 9.92 2.67
N LEU A 26 -6.60 9.44 1.60
CA LEU A 26 -7.66 8.43 1.68
C LEU A 26 -7.13 7.09 2.21
N LEU A 27 -6.00 6.60 1.66
CA LEU A 27 -5.35 5.38 2.14
C LEU A 27 -4.89 5.50 3.59
N GLY A 28 -4.37 6.67 3.98
CA GLY A 28 -4.00 7.01 5.36
C GLY A 28 -5.19 6.97 6.31
N LEU A 29 -6.34 7.50 5.89
CA LEU A 29 -7.58 7.44 6.68
C LEU A 29 -8.07 6.00 6.85
N VAL A 30 -8.08 5.21 5.78
CA VAL A 30 -8.53 3.81 5.82
C VAL A 30 -7.61 2.95 6.69
N THR A 31 -6.29 3.12 6.58
CA THR A 31 -5.30 2.44 7.44
C THR A 31 -5.45 2.82 8.92
N LEU A 32 -5.62 4.10 9.24
CA LEU A 32 -5.83 4.53 10.63
C LEU A 32 -7.13 3.99 11.22
N LEU A 33 -8.20 4.00 10.41
CA LEU A 33 -9.51 3.52 10.83
C LEU A 33 -9.49 2.00 11.04
N SER A 34 -8.84 1.24 10.15
CA SER A 34 -8.69 -0.20 10.33
C SER A 34 -7.83 -0.54 11.56
N LEU A 35 -6.74 0.18 11.81
CA LEU A 35 -5.94 0.03 13.04
C LEU A 35 -6.75 0.29 14.30
N GLY A 36 -7.58 1.34 14.31
CA GLY A 36 -8.46 1.64 15.45
C GLY A 36 -9.51 0.56 15.67
N LEU A 37 -10.11 0.04 14.60
CA LEU A 37 -11.10 -1.04 14.67
C LEU A 37 -10.48 -2.40 15.04
N TYR A 38 -9.17 -2.58 14.85
CA TYR A 38 -8.47 -3.82 15.18
C TYR A 38 -8.51 -4.13 16.69
N PHE A 39 -8.63 -3.10 17.54
CA PHE A 39 -8.74 -3.26 19.01
C PHE A 39 -10.14 -3.67 19.48
N VAL A 40 -11.11 -3.75 18.57
CA VAL A 40 -12.47 -4.18 18.88
C VAL A 40 -12.60 -5.64 18.44
N ASP A 41 -12.62 -6.57 19.39
CA ASP A 41 -12.61 -8.02 19.11
C ASP A 41 -13.66 -8.45 18.07
N SER A 42 -14.86 -7.88 18.13
CA SER A 42 -15.95 -8.20 17.20
C SER A 42 -15.72 -7.71 15.77
N LEU A 43 -14.79 -6.78 15.56
CA LEU A 43 -14.46 -6.17 14.27
C LEU A 43 -13.03 -6.50 13.80
N GLN A 44 -12.23 -7.19 14.61
CA GLN A 44 -10.82 -7.46 14.35
C GLN A 44 -10.58 -8.14 12.98
N GLN A 45 -11.44 -9.09 12.60
CA GLN A 45 -11.33 -9.79 11.30
C GLN A 45 -11.67 -8.88 10.11
N VAL A 46 -12.64 -7.98 10.25
CA VAL A 46 -12.97 -7.01 9.20
C VAL A 46 -11.87 -5.97 9.11
N ALA A 47 -11.39 -5.49 10.26
CA ALA A 47 -10.28 -4.55 10.38
C ALA A 47 -9.00 -5.12 9.74
N SER A 48 -8.68 -6.40 9.94
CA SER A 48 -7.50 -7.02 9.33
C SER A 48 -7.61 -7.08 7.80
N ILE A 49 -8.78 -7.42 7.25
CA ILE A 49 -8.99 -7.44 5.79
C ILE A 49 -8.85 -6.04 5.20
N VAL A 50 -9.46 -5.03 5.84
CA VAL A 50 -9.37 -3.64 5.38
C VAL A 50 -7.93 -3.13 5.47
N LEU A 51 -7.21 -3.51 6.52
CA LEU A 51 -5.80 -3.19 6.70
C LEU A 51 -4.93 -3.82 5.59
N ASP A 52 -5.12 -5.09 5.27
CA ASP A 52 -4.42 -5.77 4.16
C ASP A 52 -4.64 -5.05 2.82
N ILE A 53 -5.90 -4.76 2.48
CA ILE A 53 -6.25 -4.03 1.25
C ILE A 53 -5.57 -2.66 1.22
N SER A 54 -5.56 -1.96 2.34
CA SER A 54 -4.94 -0.65 2.44
C SER A 54 -3.42 -0.70 2.28
N LEU A 55 -2.75 -1.72 2.83
CA LEU A 55 -1.31 -1.96 2.65
C LEU A 55 -0.98 -2.25 1.18
N PHE A 56 -1.79 -3.06 0.48
CA PHE A 56 -1.65 -3.24 -0.96
C PHE A 56 -1.78 -1.92 -1.73
N GLY A 57 -2.76 -1.09 -1.39
CA GLY A 57 -2.93 0.23 -1.98
C GLY A 57 -1.72 1.14 -1.80
N TRP A 58 -1.05 1.08 -0.64
CA TRP A 58 0.20 1.80 -0.40
C TRP A 58 1.37 1.26 -1.22
N ALA A 59 1.47 -0.06 -1.40
CA ALA A 59 2.51 -0.67 -2.23
C ALA A 59 2.37 -0.22 -3.69
N ASP A 60 1.15 -0.20 -4.21
CA ASP A 60 0.86 0.26 -5.57
C ASP A 60 1.19 1.75 -5.73
N LEU A 61 0.75 2.60 -4.79
CA LEU A 61 1.08 4.02 -4.82
C LEU A 61 2.59 4.26 -4.83
N MET A 62 3.34 3.55 -3.99
CA MET A 62 4.81 3.65 -3.97
C MET A 62 5.44 3.16 -5.27
N ALA A 63 4.94 2.06 -5.85
CA ALA A 63 5.43 1.57 -7.14
C ALA A 63 5.22 2.60 -8.26
N VAL A 64 4.07 3.27 -8.28
CA VAL A 64 3.79 4.34 -9.24
C VAL A 64 4.71 5.55 -9.01
N LEU A 65 4.91 5.98 -7.76
CA LEU A 65 5.80 7.09 -7.42
C LEU A 65 7.26 6.82 -7.80
N LEU A 66 7.78 5.63 -7.51
CA LEU A 66 9.14 5.23 -7.88
C LEU A 66 9.30 5.18 -9.40
N THR A 67 8.30 4.64 -10.11
CA THR A 67 8.30 4.60 -11.58
C THR A 67 8.31 6.00 -12.19
N ARG A 68 7.53 6.95 -11.64
CA ARG A 68 7.55 8.35 -12.08
C ARG A 68 8.88 9.06 -11.85
N ARG A 69 9.67 8.62 -10.87
CA ARG A 69 11.03 9.11 -10.62
C ARG A 69 12.07 8.51 -11.58
N GLY A 70 11.65 7.71 -12.56
CA GLY A 70 12.52 7.11 -13.57
C GLY A 70 13.10 5.76 -13.18
N MET A 71 12.66 5.15 -12.06
CA MET A 71 13.00 3.75 -11.78
C MET A 71 12.26 2.82 -12.74
N ASN A 72 12.91 1.69 -13.07
CA ASN A 72 12.29 0.64 -13.87
C ASN A 72 11.04 0.12 -13.17
N VAL A 73 9.91 0.06 -13.88
CA VAL A 73 8.61 -0.45 -13.42
C VAL A 73 8.75 -1.74 -12.59
N TYR A 74 9.49 -2.73 -13.10
CA TYR A 74 9.65 -4.02 -12.42
C TYR A 74 10.38 -3.88 -11.09
N LEU A 75 11.40 -3.03 -11.05
CA LEU A 75 12.16 -2.74 -9.84
C LEU A 75 11.30 -1.96 -8.84
N SER A 76 10.54 -0.97 -9.31
CA SER A 76 9.61 -0.19 -8.50
C SER A 76 8.57 -1.08 -7.82
N ILE A 77 7.93 -1.99 -8.58
CA ILE A 77 6.96 -2.94 -8.03
C ILE A 77 7.64 -3.84 -7.00
N THR A 78 8.78 -4.43 -7.34
CA THR A 78 9.49 -5.37 -6.45
C THR A 78 9.89 -4.71 -5.14
N VAL A 79 10.49 -3.52 -5.20
CA VAL A 79 10.91 -2.76 -4.01
C VAL A 79 9.70 -2.38 -3.16
N SER A 80 8.63 -1.88 -3.76
CA SER A 80 7.42 -1.51 -3.03
C SER A 80 6.75 -2.72 -2.38
N THR A 81 6.65 -3.85 -3.06
CA THR A 81 6.08 -5.08 -2.50
C THR A 81 6.92 -5.59 -1.33
N VAL A 82 8.24 -5.67 -1.47
CA VAL A 82 9.13 -6.15 -0.39
C VAL A 82 9.05 -5.23 0.83
N LEU A 83 9.11 -3.91 0.63
CA LEU A 83 8.97 -2.95 1.71
C LEU A 83 7.62 -3.10 2.42
N MET A 84 6.53 -3.25 1.66
CA MET A 84 5.20 -3.31 2.25
C MET A 84 4.92 -4.63 2.98
N VAL A 85 5.40 -5.76 2.46
CA VAL A 85 5.32 -7.05 3.19
C VAL A 85 6.11 -6.97 4.50
N THR A 86 7.30 -6.36 4.47
CA THR A 86 8.13 -6.18 5.68
C THR A 86 7.44 -5.24 6.68
N ALA A 87 6.85 -4.14 6.22
CA ALA A 87 6.11 -3.21 7.07
C ALA A 87 4.85 -3.84 7.65
N GLY A 88 4.08 -4.57 6.84
CA GLY A 88 2.88 -5.28 7.26
C GLY A 88 3.17 -6.35 8.30
N THR A 89 4.19 -7.18 8.08
CA THR A 89 4.61 -8.21 9.06
C THR A 89 5.03 -7.59 10.39
N LEU A 90 5.81 -6.50 10.38
CA LEU A 90 6.17 -5.75 11.60
C LEU A 90 4.93 -5.16 12.28
N LEU A 91 3.98 -4.62 11.51
CA LEU A 91 2.77 -4.03 12.02
C LEU A 91 1.88 -5.09 12.72
N TYR A 92 1.66 -6.24 12.09
CA TYR A 92 0.93 -7.35 12.72
C TYR A 92 1.65 -7.89 13.95
N PHE A 93 2.98 -7.97 13.92
CA PHE A 93 3.76 -8.35 15.11
C PHE A 93 3.54 -7.36 16.25
N CYS A 94 3.61 -6.05 15.98
CA CYS A 94 3.33 -5.01 16.98
C CYS A 94 1.89 -5.11 17.50
N LEU A 95 0.91 -5.32 16.61
CA LEU A 95 -0.50 -5.47 17.01
C LEU A 95 -0.71 -6.70 17.90
N GLY A 96 -0.07 -7.83 17.60
CA GLY A 96 -0.09 -9.03 18.43
C GLY A 96 0.47 -8.77 19.83
N VAL A 97 1.66 -8.15 19.90
CA VAL A 97 2.30 -7.77 21.17
C VAL A 97 1.42 -6.83 22.01
N ILE A 98 0.75 -5.86 21.38
CA ILE A 98 -0.10 -4.88 22.09
C ILE A 98 -1.41 -5.53 22.57
N THR A 99 -2.01 -6.40 21.75
CA THR A 99 -3.29 -7.06 22.08
C THR A 99 -3.13 -8.29 22.97
N GLY A 100 -1.88 -8.74 23.20
CA GLY A 100 -1.59 -9.93 24.00
C GLY A 100 -1.93 -11.24 23.28
N SER A 101 -1.95 -11.22 21.95
CA SER A 101 -2.21 -12.38 21.08
C SER A 101 -0.93 -12.98 20.50
#